data_AF-A0AAE2BI22-F1
#
_entry.id   AF-A0AAE2BI22-F1
#
_cell.length_a   1.000
_cell.length_b   1.000
_cell.length_c   1.000
_cell.angle_alpha   90.00
_cell.angle_beta   90.00
_cell.angle_gamma   90.00
#
_symmetry.space_group_name_H-M   'P 1'
#
loop_
_entity.id
_entity.type
_entity.pdbx_description
1 polymer ?
#
loop_
_entity_poly.entity_id
_entity_poly.type
_entity_poly.pdbx_seq_one_letter_code
_entity_poly.pdbx_strand_id
1 'polypeptide(L)'
;MHIEKNVFDNIFNKVMNIKGKTKDNMNARRDLKIICNRLELELDEHRPNVMPKAVYTPEKEQKRRVCEWICGLNFPDGYASNLSRCVDMMELRMHAMKSHN
;
A
#
# COMPACT_ATOMS: atom_id res chain seq x y z
N MET A 1 10.30 -13.55 -12.84
CA MET A 1 9.24 -12.50 -12.94
C MET A 1 9.42 -11.44 -11.84
N HIS A 2 9.98 -10.26 -12.13
CA HIS A 2 10.17 -9.18 -11.13
C HIS A 2 9.14 -8.05 -11.25
N ILE A 3 8.58 -7.85 -12.45
CA ILE A 3 7.70 -6.70 -12.74
C ILE A 3 6.39 -6.83 -11.96
N GLU A 4 5.72 -7.98 -12.00
CA GLU A 4 4.43 -8.19 -11.33
C GLU A 4 4.52 -7.95 -9.82
N LYS A 5 5.53 -8.55 -9.17
CA LYS A 5 5.81 -8.33 -7.75
C LYS A 5 6.04 -6.84 -7.46
N ASN A 6 6.83 -6.16 -8.28
CA ASN A 6 7.13 -4.74 -8.08
C ASN A 6 5.87 -3.87 -8.25
N VAL A 7 5.01 -4.18 -9.23
CA VAL A 7 3.72 -3.48 -9.43
C VAL A 7 2.82 -3.69 -8.22
N PHE A 8 2.65 -4.94 -7.78
CA PHE A 8 1.87 -5.26 -6.58
C PHE A 8 2.41 -4.52 -5.36
N ASP A 9 3.71 -4.65 -5.08
CA ASP A 9 4.35 -4.03 -3.92
C ASP A 9 4.17 -2.51 -3.94
N ASN A 10 4.33 -1.86 -5.09
CA ASN A 10 4.15 -0.42 -5.21
C ASN A 10 2.71 0.02 -4.93
N ILE A 11 1.71 -0.69 -5.46
CA ILE A 11 0.29 -0.38 -5.26
C ILE A 11 -0.10 -0.64 -3.80
N PHE A 12 0.19 -1.84 -3.30
CA PHE A 12 -0.21 -2.27 -1.97
C PHE A 12 0.45 -1.40 -0.88
N ASN A 13 1.76 -1.15 -0.97
CA ASN A 13 2.45 -0.30 0.01
C ASN A 13 1.97 1.16 -0.05
N LYS A 14 1.54 1.65 -1.22
CA LYS A 14 0.95 2.99 -1.37
C LYS A 14 -0.42 3.07 -0.71
N VAL A 15 -1.32 2.14 -1.01
CA VAL A 15 -2.68 2.10 -0.44
C VAL A 15 -2.62 1.91 1.08
N MET A 16 -1.83 0.94 1.54
CA MET A 16 -1.67 0.66 2.97
C MET A 16 -0.80 1.71 3.70
N ASN A 17 -0.25 2.71 2.99
CA ASN A 17 0.64 3.75 3.50
C ASN A 17 1.75 3.17 4.42
N ILE A 18 2.50 2.21 3.90
CA ILE A 18 3.57 1.54 4.64
C ILE A 18 4.80 2.44 4.69
N LYS A 19 5.21 2.84 5.90
CA LYS A 19 6.36 3.72 6.11
C LYS A 19 7.63 3.12 5.49
N GLY A 20 8.35 3.94 4.72
CA GLY A 20 9.58 3.54 4.02
C GLY A 20 9.38 2.71 2.75
N LYS A 21 8.15 2.29 2.41
CA LYS A 21 7.85 1.55 1.18
C LYS A 21 6.83 2.25 0.27
N THR A 22 5.97 3.09 0.84
CA THR A 22 4.98 3.85 0.07
C THR A 22 5.66 4.74 -0.98
N LYS A 23 5.10 4.75 -2.19
CA LYS A 23 5.47 5.71 -3.25
C LYS A 23 4.74 7.04 -3.11
N ASP A 24 3.88 7.16 -2.10
CA ASP A 24 3.25 8.41 -1.74
C ASP A 24 4.20 9.25 -0.87
N ASN A 25 4.85 10.23 -1.48
CA ASN A 25 5.81 11.11 -0.83
C ASN A 25 5.58 12.57 -1.26
N MET A 26 6.22 13.53 -0.58
CA MET A 26 5.99 14.96 -0.85
C MET A 26 6.31 15.35 -2.29
N ASN A 27 7.37 14.80 -2.88
CA ASN A 27 7.72 15.09 -4.27
C ASN A 27 6.65 14.56 -5.22
N ALA A 28 6.18 13.32 -4.99
CA ALA A 28 5.08 12.76 -5.75
C ALA A 28 3.80 13.60 -5.62
N ARG A 29 3.49 14.18 -4.46
CA ARG A 29 2.35 15.10 -4.29
C ARG A 29 2.54 16.44 -5.02
N ARG A 30 3.76 16.99 -5.07
CA ARG A 30 4.09 18.19 -5.86
C ARG A 30 3.93 17.93 -7.35
N ASP A 31 4.46 16.80 -7.83
CA ASP A 31 4.32 16.39 -9.22
C ASP A 31 2.84 16.18 -9.56
N LEU A 32 2.08 15.52 -8.67
CA LEU A 32 0.64 15.32 -8.83
C LEU A 32 -0.11 16.63 -9.02
N LYS A 33 0.21 17.70 -8.29
CA LYS A 33 -0.42 19.02 -8.48
C LYS A 33 -0.23 19.58 -9.89
N ILE A 34 0.92 19.28 -10.52
CA ILE A 34 1.25 19.78 -11.86
C ILE A 34 0.61 18.90 -12.94
N ILE A 35 0.67 17.57 -12.77
CA ILE A 35 0.28 16.60 -13.80
C ILE A 35 -1.18 16.10 -13.67
N CYS A 36 -1.84 16.34 -12.54
CA CYS A 36 -3.17 15.83 -12.22
C CYS A 36 -4.00 16.86 -11.45
N ASN A 37 -5.28 16.99 -11.78
CA ASN A 37 -6.21 17.82 -11.01
C ASN A 37 -6.83 16.99 -9.86
N ARG A 38 -6.09 16.80 -8.76
CA ARG A 38 -6.51 16.02 -7.58
C ARG A 38 -6.34 16.84 -6.30
N LEU A 39 -7.18 17.86 -6.13
CA LEU A 39 -7.16 18.79 -4.99
C LEU A 39 -7.10 18.10 -3.62
N GLU A 40 -7.80 16.98 -3.45
CA GLU A 40 -7.80 16.19 -2.19
C GLU A 40 -6.43 15.61 -1.81
N LEU A 41 -5.50 15.55 -2.76
CA LEU A 41 -4.15 15.03 -2.57
C LEU A 41 -3.09 16.14 -2.57
N GLU A 42 -3.45 17.40 -2.81
CA GLU A 42 -2.48 18.48 -2.83
C GLU A 42 -1.91 18.77 -1.44
N LEU A 43 -0.66 19.25 -1.39
CA LEU A 43 -0.06 19.70 -0.14
C LEU A 43 -0.69 21.02 0.30
N ASP A 44 -0.87 21.18 1.60
CA ASP A 44 -1.35 22.45 2.19
C ASP A 44 -0.29 23.54 1.98
N GLU A 45 -0.64 24.60 1.27
CA GLU A 45 0.27 25.72 0.98
C GLU A 45 0.68 26.48 2.26
N HIS A 46 -0.20 26.49 3.27
CA HIS A 46 0.09 27.10 4.57
C HIS A 46 0.88 26.16 5.49
N ARG A 47 0.83 24.84 5.24
CA ARG A 47 1.57 23.81 5.98
C ARG A 47 2.30 22.87 5.03
N PRO A 48 3.36 23.35 4.34
CA PRO A 48 4.03 22.60 3.26
C PRO A 48 4.71 21.31 3.72
N ASN A 49 4.90 21.14 5.03
CA ASN A 49 5.49 19.95 5.64
C ASN A 49 4.45 18.91 6.12
N VAL A 50 3.15 19.20 5.97
CA VAL A 50 2.07 18.30 6.36
C VAL A 50 1.46 17.71 5.10
N MET A 51 1.56 16.39 4.96
CA MET A 51 0.87 15.67 3.90
C MET A 51 -0.52 15.27 4.38
N PRO A 52 -1.60 15.68 3.68
CA PRO A 52 -2.93 15.20 4.01
C PRO A 52 -3.01 13.68 3.78
N LYS A 53 -3.75 13.00 4.65
CA LYS A 53 -4.06 11.57 4.48
C LYS A 53 -4.70 11.37 3.12
N ALA A 54 -4.14 10.48 2.31
CA ALA A 54 -4.71 10.20 1.00
C ALA A 54 -6.09 9.58 1.14
N VAL A 55 -7.04 9.99 0.29
CA VAL A 55 -8.43 9.50 0.31
C VAL A 55 -8.55 7.99 0.10
N TYR A 56 -7.59 7.39 -0.63
CA TYR A 56 -7.51 5.95 -0.84
C TYR A 56 -6.84 5.19 0.30
N THR A 57 -6.26 5.87 1.30
CA THR A 57 -5.58 5.19 2.42
C THR A 57 -6.59 4.80 3.49
N PRO A 58 -6.83 3.49 3.72
CA PRO A 58 -7.72 3.03 4.78
C PRO A 58 -7.23 3.47 6.16
N GLU A 59 -8.18 3.56 7.09
CA GLU A 59 -7.90 3.69 8.52
C GLU A 59 -7.27 2.43 9.11
N LYS A 60 -6.71 2.54 10.32
CA LYS A 60 -6.03 1.43 10.99
C LYS A 60 -6.92 0.18 11.10
N GLU A 61 -8.19 0.34 11.49
CA GLU A 61 -9.12 -0.78 11.58
C GLU A 61 -9.46 -1.38 10.22
N GLN A 62 -9.57 -0.56 9.18
CA GLN A 62 -9.79 -1.04 7.81
C GLN A 62 -8.56 -1.80 7.29
N LYS A 63 -7.34 -1.32 7.56
CA LYS A 63 -6.09 -2.03 7.27
C LYS A 63 -6.04 -3.38 7.98
N ARG A 64 -6.44 -3.43 9.26
CA ARG A 64 -6.52 -4.67 10.02
C ARG A 64 -7.47 -5.67 9.38
N ARG A 65 -8.68 -5.25 8.98
CA ARG A 65 -9.63 -6.11 8.26
C ARG A 65 -9.07 -6.66 6.95
N VAL A 66 -8.32 -5.85 6.20
CA VAL A 66 -7.63 -6.31 4.98
C VAL A 66 -6.60 -7.40 5.32
N CYS A 67 -5.77 -7.18 6.34
CA CYS A 67 -4.78 -8.17 6.77
C CYS A 67 -5.44 -9.47 7.30
N GLU A 68 -6.51 -9.37 8.08
CA GLU A 68 -7.28 -10.53 8.56
C GLU A 68 -7.90 -11.31 7.41
N TRP A 69 -8.47 -10.61 6.43
CA TRP A 69 -9.00 -11.23 5.23
C TRP A 69 -7.91 -12.01 4.49
N ILE A 70 -6.72 -11.41 4.29
CA ILE A 70 -5.58 -12.09 3.65
C ILE A 70 -5.14 -13.33 4.45
N CYS A 71 -5.08 -13.24 5.77
CA CYS A 71 -4.76 -14.39 6.63
C CYS A 71 -5.80 -15.52 6.52
N GLY A 72 -7.06 -15.18 6.27
CA GLY A 72 -8.14 -16.15 6.07
C GLY A 72 -8.24 -16.72 4.66
N LEU A 73 -7.45 -16.23 3.69
CA LEU A 73 -7.45 -16.76 2.33
C LEU A 73 -6.86 -18.16 2.30
N ASN A 74 -7.65 -19.10 1.79
CA ASN A 74 -7.21 -20.45 1.47
C ASN A 74 -7.38 -20.69 -0.02
N PHE A 75 -6.38 -21.31 -0.64
CA PHE A 75 -6.37 -21.64 -2.05
C PHE A 75 -6.27 -23.17 -2.22
N PRO A 76 -6.71 -23.70 -3.38
CA PRO A 76 -6.44 -25.09 -3.74
C PRO A 76 -4.94 -25.40 -3.71
N ASP A 77 -4.61 -26.67 -3.51
CA ASP A 77 -3.22 -27.12 -3.51
C ASP A 77 -2.52 -26.78 -4.83
N GLY A 78 -1.25 -26.36 -4.74
CA GLY A 78 -0.46 -25.91 -5.89
C GLY A 78 -0.78 -24.53 -6.46
N TYR A 79 -1.84 -23.82 -6.01
CA TYR A 79 -2.17 -22.49 -6.55
C TYR A 79 -1.32 -21.37 -5.96
N ALA A 80 -1.26 -21.27 -4.63
CA ALA A 80 -0.49 -20.26 -3.93
C ALA A 80 0.03 -20.80 -2.59
N SER A 81 1.19 -20.31 -2.16
CA SER A 81 1.66 -20.54 -0.78
C SER A 81 0.71 -19.90 0.23
N ASN A 82 0.66 -20.44 1.45
CA ASN A 82 -0.12 -19.87 2.54
C ASN A 82 0.27 -18.39 2.81
N LEU A 83 -0.62 -17.47 2.42
CA LEU A 83 -0.41 -16.02 2.50
C LEU A 83 -0.39 -15.48 3.94
N SER A 84 -1.00 -16.19 4.90
CA SER A 84 -0.97 -15.77 6.32
C SER A 84 0.46 -15.62 6.84
N ARG A 85 1.41 -16.42 6.33
CA ARG A 85 2.84 -16.35 6.68
C ARG A 85 3.52 -15.08 6.18
N CYS A 86 2.90 -14.38 5.23
CA CYS A 86 3.43 -13.16 4.65
C CYS A 86 2.82 -11.90 5.29
N VAL A 87 1.91 -12.02 6.26
CA VAL A 87 1.22 -10.89 6.90
C VAL A 87 1.83 -10.61 8.28
N ASP A 88 2.15 -9.35 8.52
CA ASP A 88 2.56 -8.83 9.82
C ASP A 88 1.39 -8.05 10.41
N MET A 89 0.70 -8.65 11.39
CA MET A 89 -0.49 -8.09 12.03
C MET A 89 -0.19 -6.94 12.99
N MET A 90 1.06 -6.79 13.43
CA MET A 90 1.46 -5.66 14.28
C MET A 90 1.66 -4.40 13.44
N GLU A 91 2.40 -4.54 12.34
CA GLU A 91 2.73 -3.44 11.42
C GLU A 91 1.69 -3.26 10.29
N LEU A 92 0.68 -4.13 10.21
CA LEU A 92 -0.38 -4.14 9.20
C LEU A 92 0.17 -4.10 7.76
N ARG A 93 1.16 -4.94 7.48
CA ARG A 93 1.88 -4.98 6.20
C ARG A 93 2.09 -6.40 5.70
N MET A 94 2.44 -6.51 4.42
CA MET A 94 2.87 -7.76 3.81
C MET A 94 4.39 -7.80 3.60
N HIS A 95 4.97 -8.99 3.64
CA HIS A 95 6.39 -9.23 3.44
C HIS A 95 6.65 -10.60 2.79
N ALA A 96 7.88 -10.79 2.28
CA ALA A 96 8.39 -12.05 1.74
C ALA A 96 7.56 -12.71 0.61
N MET A 97 6.66 -11.98 -0.05
CA MET A 97 5.92 -12.50 -1.19
C MET A 97 6.80 -12.69 -2.42
N LYS A 98 6.49 -13.75 -3.18
CA LYS A 98 7.12 -14.06 -4.46
C LYS A 98 6.01 -14.25 -5.49
N SER A 99 6.24 -13.78 -6.70
CA SER A 99 5.43 -14.21 -7.84
C SER A 99 5.93 -15.59 -8.28
N HIS A 100 5.06 -16.36 -8.97
CA HIS A 100 5.55 -17.47 -9.78
C HIS A 100 6.49 -16.91 -10.87
N ASN A 101 7.18 -17.78 -11.61
CA ASN A 101 7.90 -17.35 -12.81
C ASN A 101 7.02 -17.37 -14.03
#